data_AF-A0A5S4FGL3-F1
#
_entry.id   AF-A0A5S4FGL3-F1
#
_cell.length_a   1.000
_cell.length_b   1.000
_cell.length_c   1.000
_cell.angle_alpha   90.00
_cell.angle_beta   90.00
_cell.angle_gamma   90.00
#
_symmetry.space_group_name_H-M   'P 1'
#
loop_
_entity.id
_entity.type
_entity.pdbx_description
1 polymer ?
#
loop_
_entity_poly.entity_id
_entity_poly.type
_entity_poly.pdbx_seq_one_letter_code
_entity_poly.pdbx_strand_id
1 'polypeptide(L)'
;MPVPTPFEERLQEAHGRGDLTTCLTLLRYADFACPVGEAAARGDEQIAWPTIAGTDRTWLAVYTSAEAMRKATGDAVRHFRIVSLVELAAGWPDLHWGLAVNPGLEPSFLLEPGTVARLAVPTLEQDLAAEPDSGLPIVQKALQVAQIQELLDSERPRVSGYCHHALDVAHIATPSVLADALLQDDALTTEGAINLLRWPAIGLELYRTPYGGIDEKGRVAVAGWVVEEPPFVGMGLVPNANQTIREYKIDGIGLPHGAEIVELAADGQERTHARYDADHGRWLMVAGE
;
A
#
# COMPACT_ATOMS: atom_id res chain seq x y z
N MET A 1 -19.68 4.67 -32.64
CA MET A 1 -19.45 4.53 -31.19
C MET A 1 -18.28 3.58 -31.03
N PRO A 2 -17.27 3.90 -30.20
CA PRO A 2 -16.25 2.91 -29.89
C PRO A 2 -16.89 1.70 -29.21
N VAL A 3 -16.29 0.53 -29.43
CA VAL A 3 -16.75 -0.74 -28.88
C VAL A 3 -16.27 -0.81 -27.43
N PRO A 4 -17.11 -1.18 -26.46
CA PRO A 4 -16.69 -1.29 -25.07
C PRO A 4 -15.54 -2.28 -24.94
N THR A 5 -14.59 -2.00 -24.05
CA THR A 5 -13.51 -2.96 -23.76
C THR A 5 -14.07 -4.20 -23.05
N PRO A 6 -13.41 -5.37 -23.12
CA PRO A 6 -13.84 -6.56 -22.36
C PRO A 6 -13.98 -6.31 -20.86
N PHE A 7 -13.18 -5.39 -20.31
CA PHE A 7 -13.30 -4.93 -18.93
C PHE A 7 -14.64 -4.19 -18.70
N GLU A 8 -14.95 -3.21 -19.55
CA GLU A 8 -16.20 -2.43 -19.46
C GLU A 8 -17.45 -3.30 -19.67
N GLU A 9 -17.40 -4.28 -20.58
CA GLU A 9 -18.49 -5.25 -20.77
C GLU A 9 -18.75 -6.04 -19.48
N ARG A 10 -17.69 -6.60 -18.86
CA ARG A 10 -17.80 -7.33 -17.58
C ARG A 10 -18.31 -6.44 -16.45
N LEU A 11 -17.85 -5.19 -16.39
CA LEU A 11 -18.28 -4.23 -15.39
C LEU A 11 -19.76 -3.86 -15.56
N GLN A 12 -20.21 -3.63 -16.80
CA GLN A 12 -21.61 -3.36 -17.14
C GLN A 12 -22.51 -4.55 -16.81
N GLU A 13 -22.08 -5.77 -17.14
CA GLU A 13 -22.82 -6.99 -16.83
C GLU A 13 -22.98 -7.20 -15.32
N ALA A 14 -21.89 -7.04 -14.55
CA ALA A 14 -21.93 -7.17 -13.10
C ALA A 14 -22.86 -6.10 -12.48
N HIS A 15 -22.76 -4.86 -12.96
CA HIS A 15 -23.61 -3.76 -12.50
C HIS A 15 -25.09 -4.02 -12.83
N GLY A 16 -25.40 -4.48 -14.05
CA GLY A 16 -26.77 -4.82 -14.46
C GLY A 16 -27.39 -5.96 -13.66
N ARG A 17 -26.58 -6.86 -13.07
CA ARG A 17 -27.02 -7.89 -12.13
C ARG A 17 -27.12 -7.41 -10.68
N GLY A 18 -26.74 -6.17 -10.39
CA GLY A 18 -26.66 -5.65 -9.02
C GLY A 18 -25.52 -6.27 -8.19
N ASP A 19 -24.53 -6.89 -8.84
CA ASP A 19 -23.42 -7.57 -8.19
C ASP A 19 -22.28 -6.60 -7.88
N LEU A 20 -22.46 -5.83 -6.80
CA LEU A 20 -21.48 -4.84 -6.34
C LEU A 20 -20.13 -5.48 -6.01
N THR A 21 -20.11 -6.70 -5.46
CA THR A 21 -18.87 -7.39 -5.10
C THR A 21 -18.00 -7.59 -6.34
N THR A 22 -18.57 -8.14 -7.42
CA THR A 22 -17.84 -8.32 -8.68
C THR A 22 -17.41 -6.98 -9.28
N CYS A 23 -18.25 -5.93 -9.21
CA CYS A 23 -17.85 -4.60 -9.67
C CYS A 23 -16.63 -4.07 -8.91
N LEU A 24 -16.62 -4.15 -7.57
CA LEU A 24 -15.50 -3.68 -6.75
C LEU A 24 -14.24 -4.52 -6.98
N THR A 25 -14.37 -5.83 -7.16
CA THR A 25 -13.25 -6.71 -7.53
C THR A 25 -12.66 -6.34 -8.90
N LEU A 26 -13.50 -5.99 -9.89
CA LEU A 26 -13.02 -5.52 -11.18
C LEU A 26 -12.28 -4.17 -11.05
N LEU A 27 -12.88 -3.21 -10.34
CA LEU A 27 -12.29 -1.89 -10.12
C LEU A 27 -10.96 -1.95 -9.35
N ARG A 28 -10.81 -2.92 -8.45
CA ARG A 28 -9.57 -3.13 -7.67
C ARG A 28 -8.32 -3.22 -8.55
N TYR A 29 -8.42 -3.92 -9.68
CA TYR A 29 -7.30 -4.19 -10.59
C TYR A 29 -7.34 -3.33 -11.86
N ALA A 30 -8.19 -2.30 -11.88
CA ALA A 30 -8.34 -1.44 -13.04
C ALA A 30 -7.35 -0.28 -13.01
N ASP A 31 -6.92 0.09 -14.23
CA ASP A 31 -6.27 1.35 -14.49
C ASP A 31 -7.32 2.39 -14.88
N PHE A 32 -7.17 3.60 -14.34
CA PHE A 32 -8.11 4.69 -14.58
C PHE A 32 -7.48 5.82 -15.35
N ALA A 33 -8.24 6.39 -16.28
CA ALA A 33 -7.97 7.70 -16.83
C ALA A 33 -8.34 8.78 -15.80
N CYS A 34 -7.32 9.42 -15.22
CA CYS A 34 -7.45 10.57 -14.35
C CYS A 34 -7.27 11.85 -15.20
N PRO A 35 -8.31 12.69 -15.35
CA PRO A 35 -8.24 13.91 -16.15
C PRO A 35 -7.10 14.85 -15.77
N VAL A 36 -6.52 15.51 -16.76
CA VAL A 36 -5.48 16.54 -16.60
C VAL A 36 -5.90 17.79 -17.38
N GLY A 37 -5.80 18.96 -16.73
CA GLY A 37 -6.09 20.24 -17.37
C GLY A 37 -5.13 20.54 -18.53
N GLU A 38 -5.60 21.30 -19.52
CA GLU A 38 -4.81 21.56 -20.74
C GLU A 38 -3.50 22.31 -20.47
N ALA A 39 -3.53 23.31 -19.59
CA ALA A 39 -2.34 24.05 -19.17
C ALA A 39 -1.32 23.13 -18.47
N ALA A 40 -1.79 22.27 -17.56
CA ALA A 40 -0.94 21.28 -16.90
C ALA A 40 -0.34 20.27 -17.89
N ALA A 41 -1.11 19.84 -18.92
CA ALA A 41 -0.61 18.94 -19.96
C ALA A 41 0.48 19.57 -20.85
N ARG A 42 0.47 20.90 -21.01
CA ARG A 42 1.55 21.64 -21.70
C ARG A 42 2.75 21.93 -20.80
N GLY A 43 2.65 21.65 -19.49
CA GLY A 43 3.66 21.99 -18.50
C GLY A 43 3.62 23.45 -18.03
N ASP A 44 2.55 24.19 -18.36
CA ASP A 44 2.36 25.58 -17.95
C ASP A 44 1.96 25.68 -16.46
N GLU A 45 1.37 24.60 -15.92
CA GLU A 45 0.85 24.52 -14.55
C GLU A 45 1.15 23.14 -13.93
N GLN A 46 1.08 23.06 -12.59
CA GLN A 46 1.17 21.78 -11.89
C GLN A 46 -0.12 20.97 -12.10
N ILE A 47 0.02 19.66 -12.22
CA ILE A 47 -1.13 18.75 -12.33
C ILE A 47 -1.92 18.78 -11.02
N ALA A 48 -3.13 19.34 -11.08
CA ALA A 48 -4.08 19.34 -9.98
C ALA A 48 -4.98 18.09 -10.00
N TRP A 49 -5.51 17.72 -8.83
CA TRP A 49 -6.49 16.65 -8.71
C TRP A 49 -7.84 17.07 -9.34
N PRO A 50 -8.42 16.25 -10.24
CA PRO A 50 -9.69 16.57 -10.87
C PRO A 50 -10.84 16.36 -9.88
N THR A 51 -11.31 17.44 -9.27
CA THR A 51 -12.33 17.40 -8.20
C THR A 51 -13.71 17.82 -8.68
N ILE A 52 -14.73 17.19 -8.11
CA ILE A 52 -16.14 17.52 -8.26
C ILE A 52 -16.67 17.85 -6.86
N ALA A 53 -17.33 19.00 -6.73
CA ALA A 53 -18.02 19.35 -5.50
C ALA A 53 -19.30 18.50 -5.37
N GLY A 54 -19.35 17.64 -4.35
CA GLY A 54 -20.56 16.94 -3.95
C GLY A 54 -21.33 17.72 -2.89
N THR A 55 -22.53 17.24 -2.55
CA THR A 55 -23.35 17.82 -1.48
C THR A 55 -22.79 17.57 -0.09
N ASP A 56 -22.07 16.45 0.10
CA ASP A 56 -21.55 15.96 1.36
C ASP A 56 -20.02 16.06 1.46
N ARG A 57 -19.31 15.88 0.34
CA ARG A 57 -17.84 15.92 0.26
C ARG A 57 -17.33 16.30 -1.12
N THR A 58 -16.02 16.51 -1.20
CA THR A 58 -15.28 16.60 -2.46
C THR A 58 -15.04 15.20 -3.03
N TRP A 59 -15.21 15.05 -4.34
CA TRP A 59 -15.00 13.80 -5.06
C TRP A 59 -13.88 13.94 -6.08
N LEU A 60 -12.90 13.04 -6.06
CA LEU A 60 -11.88 12.91 -7.10
C LEU A 60 -12.48 12.13 -8.26
N ALA A 61 -12.49 12.69 -9.47
CA ALA A 61 -13.08 12.07 -10.65
C ALA A 61 -12.05 11.23 -11.42
N VAL A 62 -12.40 9.97 -11.68
CA VAL A 62 -11.63 9.07 -12.54
C VAL A 62 -12.55 8.31 -13.48
N TYR A 63 -12.00 7.80 -14.58
CA TYR A 63 -12.76 7.10 -15.60
C TYR A 63 -12.13 5.76 -15.93
N THR A 64 -12.95 4.75 -16.22
CA THR A 64 -12.48 3.40 -16.57
C THR A 64 -11.76 3.34 -17.91
N SER A 65 -11.87 4.38 -18.73
CA SER A 65 -11.15 4.52 -19.99
C SER A 65 -11.08 5.99 -20.42
N ALA A 66 -10.14 6.30 -21.32
CA ALA A 66 -10.06 7.63 -21.94
C ALA A 66 -11.32 7.96 -22.76
N GLU A 67 -11.95 6.95 -23.34
CA GLU A 67 -13.19 7.09 -24.11
C GLU A 67 -14.37 7.41 -23.20
N ALA A 68 -14.48 6.74 -22.05
CA ALA A 68 -15.44 7.08 -21.01
C ALA A 68 -15.24 8.53 -20.55
N MET A 69 -14.01 8.94 -20.24
CA MET A 69 -13.70 10.33 -19.85
C MET A 69 -14.17 11.35 -20.90
N ARG A 70 -13.83 11.14 -22.17
CA ARG A 70 -14.23 12.03 -23.27
C ARG A 70 -15.74 12.10 -23.43
N LYS A 71 -16.42 10.96 -23.34
CA LYS A 71 -17.88 10.87 -23.37
C LYS A 71 -18.52 11.67 -22.23
N ALA A 72 -18.02 11.51 -21.01
CA ALA A 72 -18.55 12.20 -19.83
C ALA A 72 -18.32 13.71 -19.86
N THR A 73 -17.19 14.14 -20.40
CA THR A 73 -16.80 15.57 -20.46
C THR A 73 -17.22 16.26 -21.76
N GLY A 74 -17.87 15.56 -22.69
CA GLY A 74 -18.23 16.10 -24.00
C GLY A 74 -17.02 16.55 -24.83
N ASP A 75 -15.91 15.78 -24.78
CA ASP A 75 -14.62 16.07 -25.42
C ASP A 75 -13.91 17.37 -24.97
N ALA A 76 -14.42 18.02 -23.91
CA ALA A 76 -13.81 19.22 -23.33
C ALA A 76 -12.46 18.92 -22.67
N VAL A 77 -12.30 17.73 -22.08
CA VAL A 77 -11.04 17.28 -21.49
C VAL A 77 -10.42 16.19 -22.35
N ARG A 78 -9.20 16.44 -22.83
CA ARG A 78 -8.50 15.54 -23.78
C ARG A 78 -7.26 14.88 -23.21
N HIS A 79 -6.66 15.51 -22.20
CA HIS A 79 -5.45 15.01 -21.54
C HIS A 79 -5.82 14.28 -20.26
N PHE A 80 -5.10 13.20 -19.99
CA PHE A 80 -5.27 12.38 -18.81
C PHE A 80 -3.96 11.69 -18.49
N ARG A 81 -3.81 11.24 -17.25
CA ARG A 81 -2.81 10.27 -16.83
C ARG A 81 -3.51 8.95 -16.51
N ILE A 82 -2.79 7.85 -16.71
CA ILE A 82 -3.23 6.54 -16.23
C ILE A 82 -2.77 6.39 -14.79
N VAL A 83 -3.68 5.98 -13.91
CA VAL A 83 -3.41 5.72 -12.49
C VAL A 83 -4.19 4.51 -12.02
N SER A 84 -3.55 3.67 -11.22
CA SER A 84 -4.19 2.59 -10.47
C SER A 84 -4.81 3.11 -9.17
N LEU A 85 -5.66 2.30 -8.52
CA LEU A 85 -6.16 2.61 -7.17
C LEU A 85 -5.04 2.74 -6.15
N VAL A 86 -3.95 1.99 -6.31
CA VAL A 86 -2.84 1.99 -5.36
C VAL A 86 -2.03 3.27 -5.46
N GLU A 87 -1.74 3.74 -6.68
CA GLU A 87 -1.09 5.04 -6.90
C GLU A 87 -1.97 6.21 -6.43
N LEU A 88 -3.28 6.11 -6.63
CA LEU A 88 -4.22 7.08 -6.07
C LEU A 88 -4.12 7.11 -4.54
N ALA A 89 -4.17 5.95 -3.88
CA ALA A 89 -4.09 5.85 -2.42
C ALA A 89 -2.74 6.35 -1.87
N ALA A 90 -1.64 6.09 -2.57
CA ALA A 90 -0.30 6.56 -2.19
C ALA A 90 -0.21 8.10 -2.21
N GLY A 91 -0.83 8.73 -3.20
CA GLY A 91 -0.86 10.18 -3.37
C GLY A 91 -2.13 10.84 -2.82
N TRP A 92 -2.91 10.18 -1.97
CA TRP A 92 -4.27 10.62 -1.64
C TRP A 92 -4.25 12.00 -0.97
N PRO A 93 -4.89 13.03 -1.56
CA PRO A 93 -4.68 14.42 -1.14
C PRO A 93 -5.35 14.79 0.18
N ASP A 94 -6.49 14.17 0.48
CA ASP A 94 -7.30 14.47 1.67
C ASP A 94 -8.17 13.27 2.01
N LEU A 95 -8.08 12.80 3.25
CA LEU A 95 -8.80 11.62 3.74
C LEU A 95 -10.32 11.78 3.77
N HIS A 96 -10.84 13.00 3.65
CA HIS A 96 -12.28 13.27 3.60
C HIS A 96 -12.85 13.21 2.18
N TRP A 97 -12.01 13.13 1.15
CA TRP A 97 -12.47 13.10 -0.22
C TRP A 97 -12.88 11.68 -0.63
N GLY A 98 -13.93 11.55 -1.45
CA GLY A 98 -14.31 10.29 -2.06
C GLY A 98 -13.73 10.13 -3.46
N LEU A 99 -13.83 8.92 -4.03
CA LEU A 99 -13.53 8.65 -5.44
C LEU A 99 -14.83 8.49 -6.22
N ALA A 100 -15.02 9.30 -7.27
CA ALA A 100 -16.08 9.13 -8.23
C ALA A 100 -15.53 8.45 -9.49
N VAL A 101 -15.95 7.19 -9.70
CA VAL A 101 -15.63 6.44 -10.92
C VAL A 101 -16.74 6.66 -11.94
N ASN A 102 -16.36 7.06 -13.15
CA ASN A 102 -17.26 7.34 -14.27
C ASN A 102 -18.40 8.32 -13.92
N PRO A 103 -18.14 9.46 -13.26
CA PRO A 103 -19.20 10.41 -12.93
C PRO A 103 -19.91 10.87 -14.20
N GLY A 104 -21.25 10.80 -14.21
CA GLY A 104 -22.08 11.17 -15.36
C GLY A 104 -22.25 10.07 -16.42
N LEU A 105 -21.76 8.85 -16.18
CA LEU A 105 -21.97 7.68 -17.04
C LEU A 105 -22.66 6.54 -16.28
N GLU A 106 -23.01 5.49 -17.00
CA GLU A 106 -23.48 4.22 -16.45
C GLU A 106 -22.54 3.10 -16.96
N PRO A 107 -21.91 2.32 -16.06
CA PRO A 107 -22.07 2.34 -14.62
C PRO A 107 -21.20 3.42 -13.96
N SER A 108 -21.72 4.05 -12.90
CA SER A 108 -20.97 5.01 -12.07
C SER A 108 -20.92 4.53 -10.62
N PHE A 109 -19.80 4.81 -9.95
CA PHE A 109 -19.58 4.41 -8.56
C PHE A 109 -19.06 5.61 -7.75
N LEU A 110 -19.60 5.77 -6.55
CA LEU A 110 -19.10 6.68 -5.53
C LEU A 110 -18.47 5.83 -4.42
N LEU A 111 -17.15 5.89 -4.31
CA LEU A 111 -16.39 5.13 -3.32
C LEU A 111 -15.94 6.06 -2.20
N GLU A 112 -16.35 5.73 -0.98
CA GLU A 112 -15.84 6.35 0.23
C GLU A 112 -14.31 6.19 0.33
N PRO A 113 -13.57 7.13 0.94
CA PRO A 113 -12.11 7.04 1.07
C PRO A 113 -11.67 5.76 1.79
N GLY A 114 -12.43 5.31 2.80
CA GLY A 114 -12.19 4.02 3.43
C GLY A 114 -12.35 2.81 2.50
N THR A 115 -13.26 2.89 1.51
CA THR A 115 -13.42 1.87 0.47
C THR A 115 -12.23 1.92 -0.50
N VAL A 116 -11.78 3.12 -0.90
CA VAL A 116 -10.58 3.31 -1.73
C VAL A 116 -9.37 2.66 -1.07
N ALA A 117 -9.11 2.96 0.21
CA ALA A 117 -7.98 2.39 0.95
C ALA A 117 -7.98 0.85 0.97
N ARG A 118 -9.15 0.23 1.19
CA ARG A 118 -9.31 -1.24 1.26
C ARG A 118 -9.19 -1.94 -0.09
N LEU A 119 -9.60 -1.28 -1.17
CA LEU A 119 -9.42 -1.80 -2.52
C LEU A 119 -7.96 -1.66 -2.95
N ALA A 120 -7.36 -0.49 -2.71
CA ALA A 120 -5.97 -0.19 -3.03
C ALA A 120 -5.00 -1.12 -2.30
N VAL A 121 -5.20 -1.35 -1.00
CA VAL A 121 -4.28 -2.12 -0.16
C VAL A 121 -4.99 -3.37 0.37
N PRO A 122 -4.81 -4.55 -0.25
CA PRO A 122 -5.31 -5.80 0.29
C PRO A 122 -4.63 -6.14 1.61
N THR A 123 -5.37 -6.83 2.48
CA THR A 123 -4.80 -7.49 3.65
C THR A 123 -4.01 -8.74 3.25
N LEU A 124 -3.08 -9.18 4.09
CA LEU A 124 -2.34 -10.43 3.87
C LEU A 124 -3.27 -11.65 3.73
N GLU A 125 -4.40 -11.67 4.45
CA GLU A 125 -5.42 -12.73 4.33
C GLU A 125 -6.04 -12.76 2.93
N GLN A 126 -6.33 -11.58 2.36
CA GLN A 126 -6.93 -11.48 1.03
C GLN A 126 -5.95 -11.90 -0.05
N ASP A 127 -4.66 -11.55 0.08
CA ASP A 127 -3.62 -11.98 -0.86
C ASP A 127 -3.45 -13.50 -0.81
N LEU A 128 -3.34 -14.08 0.40
CA LEU A 128 -3.21 -15.53 0.54
C LEU A 128 -4.46 -16.26 0.03
N ALA A 129 -5.66 -15.69 0.20
CA ALA A 129 -6.88 -16.26 -0.36
C ALA A 129 -6.92 -16.19 -1.90
N ALA A 130 -6.33 -15.15 -2.51
CA ALA A 130 -6.22 -15.01 -3.95
C ALA A 130 -5.16 -15.96 -4.55
N GLU A 131 -4.06 -16.19 -3.82
CA GLU A 131 -2.95 -17.06 -4.23
C GLU A 131 -2.57 -18.07 -3.13
N PRO A 132 -3.38 -19.12 -2.87
CA PRO A 132 -3.18 -20.04 -1.75
C PRO A 132 -1.85 -20.81 -1.79
N ASP A 133 -1.31 -21.01 -2.99
CA ASP A 133 -0.07 -21.77 -3.22
C ASP A 133 1.20 -20.91 -3.07
N SER A 134 1.08 -19.60 -2.81
CA SER A 134 2.21 -18.67 -2.63
C SER A 134 3.00 -18.90 -1.33
N GLY A 135 2.45 -19.69 -0.41
CA GLY A 135 3.04 -19.94 0.92
C GLY A 135 2.68 -18.87 1.94
N LEU A 136 3.28 -18.94 3.13
CA LEU A 136 3.04 -17.93 4.16
C LEU A 136 3.70 -16.60 3.76
N PRO A 137 2.99 -15.46 3.83
CA PRO A 137 3.58 -14.16 3.60
C PRO A 137 4.79 -13.94 4.51
N ILE A 138 5.89 -13.49 3.93
CA ILE A 138 7.08 -13.09 4.69
C ILE A 138 7.00 -11.59 4.90
N VAL A 139 7.06 -11.15 6.14
CA VAL A 139 7.13 -9.74 6.51
C VAL A 139 8.53 -9.39 6.99
N GLN A 140 8.88 -8.11 6.91
CA GLN A 140 10.13 -7.61 7.42
C GLN A 140 9.99 -6.25 8.10
N LYS A 141 10.97 -5.92 8.95
CA LYS A 141 11.08 -4.65 9.66
C LYS A 141 12.54 -4.21 9.67
N ALA A 142 12.81 -2.94 9.37
CA ALA A 142 14.14 -2.35 9.53
C ALA A 142 14.52 -2.30 11.02
N LEU A 143 15.76 -2.66 11.33
CA LEU A 143 16.30 -2.70 12.68
C LEU A 143 17.42 -1.68 12.86
N GLN A 144 17.34 -0.92 13.94
CA GLN A 144 18.47 -0.20 14.50
C GLN A 144 19.38 -1.17 15.26
N VAL A 145 20.66 -0.82 15.41
CA VAL A 145 21.66 -1.63 16.12
C VAL A 145 21.23 -1.97 17.56
N ALA A 146 20.60 -1.04 18.26
CA ALA A 146 20.10 -1.27 19.62
C ALA A 146 19.01 -2.36 19.66
N GLN A 147 18.11 -2.37 18.67
CA GLN A 147 17.02 -3.35 18.59
C GLN A 147 17.55 -4.76 18.28
N ILE A 148 18.66 -4.88 17.55
CA ILE A 148 19.32 -6.17 17.31
C ILE A 148 19.77 -6.77 18.65
N GLN A 149 20.40 -5.97 19.52
CA GLN A 149 20.86 -6.43 20.82
C GLN A 149 19.69 -6.87 21.71
N GLU A 150 18.62 -6.07 21.76
CA GLU A 150 17.39 -6.42 22.49
C GLU A 150 16.77 -7.74 22.03
N LEU A 151 16.79 -8.00 20.72
CA LEU A 151 16.30 -9.26 20.15
C LEU A 151 17.19 -10.45 20.54
N LEU A 152 18.51 -10.29 20.45
CA LEU A 152 19.48 -11.35 20.75
C LEU A 152 19.50 -11.73 22.23
N ASP A 153 19.28 -10.76 23.12
CA ASP A 153 19.25 -10.98 24.58
C ASP A 153 17.92 -11.60 25.07
N SER A 154 16.90 -11.69 24.22
CA SER A 154 15.58 -12.18 24.59
C SER A 154 15.37 -13.65 24.23
N GLU A 155 14.95 -14.46 25.21
CA GLU A 155 14.54 -15.85 24.97
C GLU A 155 13.22 -15.94 24.19
N ARG A 156 12.37 -14.92 24.31
CA ARG A 156 11.03 -14.83 23.66
C ARG A 156 10.85 -13.42 23.08
N PRO A 157 11.57 -13.09 22.01
CA PRO A 157 11.53 -11.77 21.41
C PRO A 157 10.12 -11.46 20.90
N ARG A 158 9.69 -10.21 21.13
CA ARG A 158 8.43 -9.66 20.63
C ARG A 158 8.71 -8.43 19.80
N VAL A 159 7.91 -8.21 18.77
CA VAL A 159 8.05 -7.08 17.84
C VAL A 159 6.74 -6.30 17.76
N SER A 160 6.87 -4.97 17.73
CA SER A 160 5.77 -4.01 17.61
C SER A 160 6.08 -2.93 16.56
N GLY A 161 5.06 -2.15 16.23
CA GLY A 161 5.15 -1.02 15.32
C GLY A 161 4.88 -1.46 13.88
N TYR A 162 5.56 -0.82 12.94
CA TYR A 162 5.34 -1.05 11.52
C TYR A 162 6.27 -2.13 10.95
N CYS A 163 5.72 -2.96 10.08
CA CYS A 163 6.42 -3.91 9.22
C CYS A 163 5.76 -3.94 7.83
N HIS A 164 6.44 -4.50 6.85
CA HIS A 164 5.99 -4.55 5.47
C HIS A 164 6.18 -5.94 4.87
N HIS A 165 5.44 -6.25 3.81
CA HIS A 165 5.60 -7.52 3.12
C HIS A 165 6.92 -7.53 2.35
N ALA A 166 7.74 -8.58 2.48
CA ALA A 166 9.07 -8.63 1.91
C ALA A 166 9.04 -8.56 0.37
N LEU A 167 8.00 -9.08 -0.29
CA LEU A 167 7.85 -8.97 -1.75
C LEU A 167 7.59 -7.53 -2.23
N ASP A 168 6.99 -6.67 -1.40
CA ASP A 168 6.68 -5.28 -1.77
C ASP A 168 7.93 -4.40 -1.87
N VAL A 169 9.06 -4.89 -1.36
CA VAL A 169 10.36 -4.19 -1.37
C VAL A 169 11.47 -4.99 -2.02
N ALA A 170 11.17 -6.18 -2.54
CA ALA A 170 12.17 -7.09 -3.10
C ALA A 170 12.91 -6.50 -4.33
N HIS A 171 12.32 -5.50 -4.99
CA HIS A 171 12.97 -4.77 -6.10
C HIS A 171 14.01 -3.75 -5.63
N ILE A 172 14.08 -3.44 -4.33
CA ILE A 172 14.97 -2.41 -3.77
C ILE A 172 16.20 -3.08 -3.14
N ALA A 173 17.23 -3.31 -3.96
CA ALA A 173 18.48 -3.93 -3.52
C ALA A 173 19.53 -2.93 -2.97
N THR A 174 19.22 -1.63 -2.93
CA THR A 174 20.15 -0.60 -2.44
C THR A 174 19.74 -0.14 -1.03
N PRO A 175 20.57 -0.32 0.01
CA PRO A 175 20.21 0.00 1.40
C PRO A 175 19.70 1.42 1.63
N SER A 176 20.37 2.43 1.06
CA SER A 176 19.96 3.83 1.21
C SER A 176 18.61 4.12 0.53
N VAL A 177 18.33 3.47 -0.60
CA VAL A 177 17.04 3.58 -1.28
C VAL A 177 15.95 2.88 -0.47
N LEU A 178 16.27 1.73 0.16
CA LEU A 178 15.31 1.04 1.03
C LEU A 178 15.00 1.86 2.29
N ALA A 179 16.02 2.46 2.91
CA ALA A 179 15.84 3.33 4.08
C ALA A 179 14.96 4.55 3.77
N ASP A 180 15.24 5.26 2.66
CA ASP A 180 14.42 6.38 2.17
C ASP A 180 12.99 5.95 1.81
N ALA A 181 12.86 4.81 1.11
CA ALA A 181 11.56 4.27 0.72
C ALA A 181 10.66 3.97 1.93
N LEU A 182 11.26 3.53 3.04
CA LEU A 182 10.57 3.20 4.29
C LEU A 182 10.48 4.38 5.27
N LEU A 183 11.11 5.52 4.98
CA LEU A 183 11.30 6.64 5.91
C LEU A 183 11.95 6.20 7.23
N GLN A 184 12.99 5.37 7.11
CA GLN A 184 13.77 4.80 8.22
C GLN A 184 15.27 5.07 8.02
N ASP A 185 15.63 6.34 7.75
CA ASP A 185 17.02 6.76 7.53
C ASP A 185 17.94 6.43 8.71
N ASP A 186 17.39 6.37 9.91
CA ASP A 186 18.06 6.01 11.16
C ASP A 186 18.44 4.52 11.24
N ALA A 187 17.86 3.66 10.40
CA ALA A 187 18.25 2.25 10.26
C ALA A 187 19.47 2.05 9.35
N LEU A 188 19.88 3.06 8.57
CA LEU A 188 21.07 2.99 7.72
C LEU A 188 22.34 3.08 8.57
N THR A 189 23.18 2.05 8.49
CA THR A 189 24.44 1.98 9.22
C THR A 189 25.50 2.90 8.62
N THR A 190 26.56 3.20 9.38
CA THR A 190 27.72 3.97 8.90
C THR A 190 28.47 3.28 7.75
N GLU A 191 28.33 1.96 7.62
CA GLU A 191 28.92 1.16 6.54
C GLU A 191 28.04 1.12 5.28
N GLY A 192 26.88 1.80 5.31
CA GLY A 192 25.95 1.85 4.19
C GLY A 192 25.09 0.61 4.02
N ALA A 193 25.02 -0.26 5.04
CA ALA A 193 24.12 -1.41 5.11
C ALA A 193 22.85 -1.11 5.92
N ILE A 194 21.81 -1.93 5.77
CA ILE A 194 20.60 -1.90 6.61
C ILE A 194 20.34 -3.28 7.19
N ASN A 195 20.00 -3.34 8.48
CA ASN A 195 19.64 -4.59 9.15
C ASN A 195 18.13 -4.76 9.13
N LEU A 196 17.67 -5.98 8.87
CA LEU A 196 16.28 -6.34 8.71
C LEU A 196 15.96 -7.53 9.62
N LEU A 197 14.84 -7.43 10.32
CA LEU A 197 14.15 -8.59 10.88
C LEU A 197 13.20 -9.14 9.83
N ARG A 198 13.27 -10.43 9.51
CA ARG A 198 12.38 -11.08 8.52
C ARG A 198 11.73 -12.32 9.11
N TRP A 199 10.42 -12.49 8.97
CA TRP A 199 9.72 -13.64 9.56
C TRP A 199 8.44 -14.00 8.80
N PRO A 200 7.99 -15.27 8.86
CA PRO A 200 6.69 -15.67 8.33
C PRO A 200 5.55 -15.08 9.18
N ALA A 201 4.57 -14.47 8.53
CA ALA A 201 3.40 -13.90 9.19
C ALA A 201 2.45 -15.03 9.67
N ILE A 202 2.49 -15.34 10.96
CA ILE A 202 1.57 -16.29 11.62
C ILE A 202 0.45 -15.53 12.33
N GLY A 203 -0.81 -15.93 12.10
CA GLY A 203 -1.98 -15.19 12.56
C GLY A 203 -2.12 -13.89 11.78
N LEU A 204 -2.54 -13.98 10.51
CA LEU A 204 -2.56 -12.86 9.58
C LEU A 204 -3.44 -11.69 10.06
N GLU A 205 -4.44 -11.96 10.89
CA GLU A 205 -5.30 -10.98 11.53
C GLU A 205 -4.55 -10.03 12.48
N LEU A 206 -3.36 -10.43 12.94
CA LEU A 206 -2.47 -9.62 13.78
C LEU A 206 -1.70 -8.56 12.98
N TYR A 207 -1.61 -8.71 11.66
CA TYR A 207 -0.91 -7.82 10.74
C TYR A 207 -1.91 -6.87 10.09
N ARG A 208 -2.41 -5.93 10.90
CA ARG A 208 -3.51 -5.06 10.48
C ARG A 208 -2.99 -3.93 9.62
N THR A 209 -3.60 -3.75 8.45
CA THR A 209 -3.37 -2.57 7.62
C THR A 209 -3.79 -1.32 8.41
N PRO A 210 -2.90 -0.31 8.56
CA PRO A 210 -3.13 0.85 9.40
C PRO A 210 -3.97 1.90 8.65
N TYR A 211 -5.25 1.62 8.45
CA TYR A 211 -6.18 2.65 8.00
C TYR A 211 -6.43 3.65 9.13
N GLY A 212 -6.27 4.94 8.86
CA GLY A 212 -6.30 5.96 9.91
C GLY A 212 -6.11 7.39 9.43
N GLY A 213 -5.64 8.25 10.32
CA GLY A 213 -5.17 9.59 10.00
C GLY A 213 -4.30 10.15 11.12
N ILE A 214 -3.85 11.40 10.97
CA ILE A 214 -3.04 12.07 12.01
C ILE A 214 -3.87 12.63 13.17
N ASP A 215 -5.20 12.57 13.04
CA ASP A 215 -6.15 12.92 14.06
C ASP A 215 -7.39 12.01 13.99
N GLU A 216 -8.29 12.19 14.95
CA GLU A 216 -9.52 11.40 15.03
C GLU A 216 -10.46 11.63 13.83
N LYS A 217 -10.42 12.82 13.21
CA LYS A 217 -11.26 13.13 12.04
C LYS A 217 -10.79 12.34 10.82
N GLY A 218 -9.50 12.36 10.54
CA GLY A 218 -8.88 11.57 9.47
C GLY A 218 -9.11 10.08 9.67
N ARG A 219 -8.94 9.58 10.91
CA ARG A 219 -9.26 8.18 11.24
C ARG A 219 -10.71 7.83 10.91
N VAL A 220 -11.67 8.66 11.32
CA VAL A 220 -13.08 8.43 11.03
C VAL A 220 -13.37 8.50 9.53
N ALA A 221 -12.74 9.43 8.80
CA ALA A 221 -12.97 9.62 7.38
C ALA A 221 -12.70 8.35 6.55
N VAL A 222 -11.64 7.61 6.86
CA VAL A 222 -11.33 6.31 6.20
C VAL A 222 -11.99 5.10 6.87
N ALA A 223 -12.87 5.32 7.84
CA ALA A 223 -13.39 4.27 8.73
C ALA A 223 -12.25 3.40 9.29
N GLY A 224 -11.16 4.07 9.68
CA GLY A 224 -9.92 3.48 10.17
C GLY A 224 -9.93 3.23 11.66
N TRP A 225 -8.79 2.83 12.20
CA TRP A 225 -8.62 2.49 13.61
C TRP A 225 -7.35 3.08 14.24
N VAL A 226 -6.48 3.68 13.42
CA VAL A 226 -5.20 4.25 13.87
C VAL A 226 -5.26 5.77 13.86
N VAL A 227 -4.76 6.39 14.93
CA VAL A 227 -4.29 7.78 14.95
C VAL A 227 -2.79 7.76 15.21
N GLU A 228 -2.01 8.44 14.36
CA GLU A 228 -0.55 8.43 14.41
C GLU A 228 0.06 9.79 14.07
N GLU A 229 1.32 9.98 14.43
CA GLU A 229 2.04 11.22 14.12
C GLU A 229 2.39 11.35 12.63
N PRO A 230 2.54 12.57 12.09
CA PRO A 230 3.14 12.78 10.77
C PRO A 230 4.50 12.06 10.65
N PRO A 231 4.84 11.49 9.47
CA PRO A 231 4.21 11.68 8.17
C PRO A 231 3.08 10.68 7.82
N PHE A 232 2.46 10.01 8.79
CA PHE A 232 1.42 9.00 8.52
C PHE A 232 0.27 9.48 7.63
N VAL A 233 -0.04 8.72 6.56
CA VAL A 233 -1.10 9.06 5.58
C VAL A 233 -2.38 8.24 5.73
N GLY A 234 -2.37 7.14 6.50
CA GLY A 234 -3.61 6.46 6.88
C GLY A 234 -4.33 5.66 5.79
N MET A 235 -3.68 5.45 4.64
CA MET A 235 -4.23 4.66 3.52
C MET A 235 -3.66 3.23 3.44
N GLY A 236 -2.86 2.80 4.44
CA GLY A 236 -2.24 1.47 4.48
C GLY A 236 -0.94 1.34 3.69
N LEU A 237 -0.36 2.46 3.26
CA LEU A 237 0.90 2.55 2.53
C LEU A 237 1.88 3.40 3.33
N VAL A 238 3.17 3.09 3.18
CA VAL A 238 4.25 3.98 3.61
C VAL A 238 4.07 5.33 2.90
N PRO A 239 4.20 6.47 3.59
CA PRO A 239 3.95 7.80 3.01
C PRO A 239 5.11 8.27 2.11
N ASN A 240 5.41 7.50 1.07
CA ASN A 240 6.43 7.79 0.08
C ASN A 240 5.78 7.98 -1.31
N ALA A 241 6.00 9.13 -1.93
CA ALA A 241 5.38 9.47 -3.21
C ALA A 241 5.93 8.66 -4.41
N ASN A 242 7.11 8.05 -4.25
CA ASN A 242 7.82 7.35 -5.33
C ASN A 242 7.75 5.82 -5.20
N GLN A 243 7.40 5.32 -4.02
CA GLN A 243 7.39 3.89 -3.71
C GLN A 243 6.05 3.51 -3.11
N THR A 244 5.42 2.51 -3.72
CA THR A 244 4.16 1.95 -3.22
C THR A 244 4.49 0.73 -2.36
N ILE A 245 4.65 0.95 -1.05
CA ILE A 245 4.99 -0.11 -0.09
C ILE A 245 3.85 -0.22 0.90
N ARG A 246 3.29 -1.42 1.06
CA ARG A 246 2.22 -1.66 2.03
C ARG A 246 2.82 -1.82 3.42
N GLU A 247 2.15 -1.22 4.38
CA GLU A 247 2.54 -1.31 5.78
C GLU A 247 1.47 -2.04 6.60
N TYR A 248 1.94 -2.73 7.63
CA TYR A 248 1.12 -3.42 8.60
C TYR A 248 1.56 -2.95 9.98
N LYS A 249 0.58 -2.66 10.84
CA LYS A 249 0.84 -2.30 12.23
C LYS A 249 0.58 -3.50 13.12
N ILE A 250 1.61 -3.86 13.88
CA ILE A 250 1.64 -5.01 14.77
C ILE A 250 1.88 -4.56 16.21
N ASP A 251 1.35 -5.32 17.17
CA ASP A 251 1.48 -5.03 18.60
C ASP A 251 1.92 -6.27 19.38
N GLY A 252 3.21 -6.34 19.69
CA GLY A 252 3.80 -7.36 20.54
C GLY A 252 3.70 -8.77 19.96
N ILE A 253 3.88 -8.94 18.66
CA ILE A 253 3.88 -10.29 18.08
C ILE A 253 5.12 -11.02 18.55
N GLY A 254 4.98 -12.22 19.10
CA GLY A 254 6.12 -13.09 19.41
C GLY A 254 6.72 -13.63 18.13
N LEU A 255 8.05 -13.59 17.99
CA LEU A 255 8.69 -14.06 16.76
C LEU A 255 8.51 -15.58 16.61
N PRO A 256 8.11 -16.05 15.41
CA PRO A 256 7.97 -17.48 15.14
C PRO A 256 9.34 -18.13 14.92
N HIS A 257 9.37 -19.47 15.01
CA HIS A 257 10.54 -20.26 14.61
C HIS A 257 10.93 -19.90 13.16
N GLY A 258 12.22 -19.75 12.92
CA GLY A 258 12.75 -19.41 11.60
C GLY A 258 12.73 -17.92 11.27
N ALA A 259 12.34 -17.03 12.20
CA ALA A 259 12.61 -15.60 12.05
C ALA A 259 14.13 -15.35 11.87
N GLU A 260 14.50 -14.39 11.05
CA GLU A 260 15.87 -14.14 10.61
C GLU A 260 16.28 -12.70 10.91
N ILE A 261 17.55 -12.52 11.29
CA ILE A 261 18.23 -11.23 11.22
C ILE A 261 19.08 -11.25 9.95
N VAL A 262 18.79 -10.34 9.04
CA VAL A 262 19.38 -10.23 7.70
C VAL A 262 20.01 -8.85 7.55
N GLU A 263 21.24 -8.80 7.05
CA GLU A 263 21.86 -7.57 6.57
C GLU A 263 21.62 -7.46 5.05
N LEU A 264 21.10 -6.33 4.58
CA LEU A 264 21.26 -5.92 3.19
C LEU A 264 22.48 -4.99 3.14
N ALA A 265 23.56 -5.50 2.58
CA ALA A 265 24.85 -4.82 2.57
C ALA A 265 24.95 -3.75 1.48
N ALA A 266 25.97 -2.89 1.57
CA ALA A 266 26.20 -1.80 0.62
C ALA A 266 26.42 -2.27 -0.84
N ASP A 267 26.82 -3.52 -1.05
CA ASP A 267 26.95 -4.17 -2.36
C ASP A 267 25.63 -4.75 -2.90
N GLY A 268 24.54 -4.61 -2.13
CA GLY A 268 23.21 -5.12 -2.43
C GLY A 268 23.02 -6.62 -2.19
N GLN A 269 23.99 -7.29 -1.57
CA GLN A 269 23.84 -8.69 -1.17
C GLN A 269 23.14 -8.79 0.19
N GLU A 270 22.26 -9.78 0.32
CA GLU A 270 21.66 -10.13 1.60
C GLU A 270 22.49 -11.20 2.32
N ARG A 271 22.73 -10.98 3.62
CA ARG A 271 23.45 -11.92 4.49
C ARG A 271 22.63 -12.22 5.73
N THR A 272 22.19 -13.47 5.90
CA THR A 272 21.55 -13.88 7.15
C THR A 272 22.62 -14.03 8.24
N HIS A 273 22.47 -13.30 9.34
CA HIS A 273 23.38 -13.37 10.49
C HIS A 273 22.88 -14.30 11.59
N ALA A 274 21.56 -14.39 11.77
CA ALA A 274 20.98 -15.21 12.83
C ALA A 274 19.60 -15.75 12.43
N ARG A 275 19.26 -16.92 12.96
CA ARG A 275 17.94 -17.56 12.83
C ARG A 275 17.38 -17.89 14.22
N TYR A 276 16.14 -17.52 14.49
CA TYR A 276 15.51 -17.74 15.78
C TYR A 276 14.95 -19.17 15.87
N ASP A 277 15.41 -19.90 16.89
CA ASP A 277 14.91 -21.22 17.25
C ASP A 277 13.93 -21.07 18.42
N ALA A 278 12.64 -20.99 18.08
CA ALA A 278 11.57 -20.79 19.07
C ALA A 278 11.38 -21.99 20.02
N ASP A 279 11.82 -23.19 19.63
CA ASP A 279 11.68 -24.39 20.48
C ASP A 279 12.67 -24.35 21.65
N HIS A 280 13.85 -23.76 21.43
CA HIS A 280 14.90 -23.61 22.42
C HIS A 280 15.03 -22.17 22.96
N GLY A 281 14.24 -21.23 22.46
CA GLY A 281 14.25 -19.83 22.89
C GLY A 281 15.59 -19.14 22.70
N ARG A 282 16.26 -19.36 21.55
CA ARG A 282 17.60 -18.80 21.29
C ARG A 282 17.81 -18.45 19.83
N TRP A 283 18.74 -17.53 19.58
CA TRP A 283 19.24 -17.24 18.24
C TRP A 283 20.41 -18.16 17.88
N LEU A 284 20.34 -18.75 16.69
CA LEU A 284 21.40 -19.53 16.07
C LEU A 284 22.16 -18.61 15.12
N MET A 285 23.41 -18.28 15.44
CA MET A 285 24.26 -17.49 14.56
C MET A 285 24.63 -18.29 13.31
N VAL A 286 24.47 -17.68 12.15
CA VAL A 286 24.89 -18.26 10.86
C VAL A 286 26.33 -17.82 10.63
N ALA A 287 27.24 -18.78 10.53
CA ALA A 287 28.62 -18.49 10.16
C ALA A 287 28.64 -18.00 8.70
N GLY A 288 29.18 -16.80 8.45
CA GLY A 288 29.38 -16.31 7.10
C GLY A 288 30.41 -17.19 6.37
N GLU A 289 30.07 -17.62 5.15
CA GLU A 289 31.07 -18.06 4.15
C GLU A 289 31.79 -16.86 3.54
#